data_AF-A0A0S3K6P2-F1
#
_entry.id   AF-A0A0S3K6P2-F1
#
_cell.length_a   1.000
_cell.length_b   1.000
_cell.length_c   1.000
_cell.angle_alpha   90.00
_cell.angle_beta   90.00
_cell.angle_gamma   90.00
#
_symmetry.space_group_name_H-M   'P 1'
#
loop_
_entity.id
_entity.type
_entity.pdbx_description
1 polymer ?
#
loop_
_entity_poly.entity_id
_entity_poly.type
_entity_poly.pdbx_seq_one_letter_code
_entity_poly.pdbx_strand_id
1 'polypeptide(L)' 'MKIGKLLKESRERKKLTQQELADKFHVTRQTVSRWENEQSYPNLDTLVELSFFFDFSLDEILKGDDLEENKEDGKSE' A
#
# COMPACT_ATOMS: atom_id res chain seq x y z
N MET A 1 4.53 -6.91 0.10
CA MET A 1 4.24 -5.65 -0.61
C MET A 1 4.19 -4.52 0.41
N LYS A 2 5.06 -3.51 0.35
CA LYS A 2 5.05 -2.35 1.29
C LYS A 2 3.92 -1.33 1.01
N ILE A 3 2.86 -1.73 0.29
CA ILE A 3 1.76 -0.86 -0.15
C ILE A 3 0.98 -0.27 1.03
N GLY A 4 0.78 -1.02 2.12
CA GLY A 4 -0.01 -0.55 3.25
C GLY A 4 0.60 0.70 3.90
N LYS A 5 1.91 0.67 4.13
CA LYS A 5 2.65 1.83 4.66
C LYS A 5 2.64 3.00 3.69
N LEU A 6 2.93 2.76 2.40
CA LEU A 6 2.94 3.82 1.38
C LEU A 6 1.56 4.49 1.26
N LEU A 7 0.50 3.70 1.24
CA LEU A 7 -0.88 4.17 1.17
C LEU A 7 -1.21 5.06 2.36
N LYS A 8 -0.88 4.61 3.57
CA LYS A 8 -1.10 5.36 4.81
C LYS A 8 -0.37 6.71 4.78
N GLU A 9 0.91 6.69 4.45
CA GLU A 9 1.72 7.91 4.36
C GLU A 9 1.16 8.86 3.30
N SER A 10 0.75 8.35 2.14
CA SER A 10 0.18 9.15 1.05
C SER A 10 -1.16 9.78 1.44
N ARG A 11 -2.02 9.01 2.13
CA ARG A 11 -3.27 9.50 2.71
C ARG A 11 -3.02 10.64 3.70
N GLU A 12 -2.06 10.46 4.59
CA GLU A 12 -1.70 11.45 5.63
C GLU A 12 -1.08 12.72 5.04
N ARG A 13 -0.23 12.59 4.00
CA ARG A 13 0.29 13.75 3.24
C ARG A 13 -0.82 14.59 2.60
N LYS A 14 -1.90 13.93 2.14
CA LYS A 14 -3.10 14.61 1.63
C LYS A 14 -4.08 15.06 2.72
N LYS A 15 -3.75 14.84 4.01
CA LYS A 15 -4.59 15.17 5.18
C LYS A 15 -5.98 14.53 5.14
N LEU A 16 -6.09 13.35 4.52
CA LEU A 16 -7.33 12.60 4.47
C LEU A 16 -7.44 11.66 5.67
N THR A 17 -8.64 11.50 6.20
CA THR A 17 -8.98 10.40 7.11
C THR A 17 -9.20 9.10 6.32
N GLN A 18 -9.16 7.96 7.00
CA GLN A 18 -9.48 6.67 6.36
C GLN A 18 -10.92 6.64 5.82
N GLN A 19 -11.85 7.38 6.44
CA GLN A 19 -13.24 7.49 5.96
C GLN A 19 -13.30 8.28 4.66
N GLU A 20 -12.66 9.45 4.58
CA GLU A 20 -12.66 10.27 3.36
C GLU A 20 -11.98 9.57 2.19
N LEU A 21 -10.95 8.77 2.45
CA LEU A 21 -10.35 7.93 1.42
C LEU A 21 -11.31 6.82 0.99
N ALA A 22 -11.99 6.16 1.94
CA ALA A 22 -12.96 5.12 1.63
C ALA A 22 -14.12 5.64 0.77
N ASP A 23 -14.62 6.84 1.07
CA ASP A 23 -15.70 7.49 0.33
C ASP A 23 -15.28 7.80 -1.12
N LYS A 24 -14.01 8.19 -1.34
CA LYS A 24 -13.46 8.47 -2.68
C LYS A 24 -13.32 7.24 -3.56
N PHE A 25 -12.99 6.10 -2.96
CA PHE A 25 -12.76 4.83 -3.66
C PHE A 25 -13.95 3.88 -3.58
N HIS A 26 -15.10 4.36 -3.09
CA HIS A 26 -16.34 3.59 -2.95
C HIS A 26 -16.16 2.26 -2.19
N VAL A 27 -15.32 2.29 -1.16
CA VAL A 27 -15.07 1.16 -0.26
C VAL A 27 -15.45 1.52 1.17
N THR A 28 -15.34 0.57 2.10
CA THR A 28 -15.56 0.85 3.52
C THR A 28 -14.29 1.38 4.17
N ARG A 29 -14.43 2.17 5.26
CA ARG A 29 -13.29 2.56 6.11
C ARG A 29 -12.50 1.35 6.61
N GLN A 30 -13.18 0.24 6.90
CA GLN A 30 -12.53 -1.00 7.32
C GLN A 30 -11.67 -1.59 6.20
N THR A 31 -12.11 -1.52 4.94
CA THR A 31 -11.33 -1.93 3.78
C THR A 31 -10.03 -1.12 3.68
N VAL A 32 -10.12 0.21 3.76
CA VAL A 32 -8.93 1.08 3.78
C VAL A 32 -7.99 0.74 4.94
N SER A 33 -8.54 0.55 6.15
CA SER A 33 -7.74 0.13 7.31
C SER A 33 -7.05 -1.20 7.07
N ARG A 34 -7.71 -2.18 6.43
CA ARG A 34 -7.09 -3.47 6.12
C ARG A 34 -5.98 -3.34 5.07
N TRP A 35 -6.14 -2.46 4.08
CA TRP A 35 -5.07 -2.14 3.12
C TRP A 35 -3.85 -1.54 3.81
N GLU A 36 -4.07 -0.53 4.67
CA GLU A 36 -2.97 0.15 5.39
C GLU A 36 -2.22 -0.74 6.37
N ASN A 37 -2.86 -1.81 6.85
CA ASN A 37 -2.27 -2.79 7.77
C ASN A 37 -1.91 -4.12 7.08
N GLU A 38 -1.85 -4.16 5.74
CA GLU A 38 -1.45 -5.34 4.95
C GLU A 38 -2.31 -6.60 5.21
N GLN A 39 -3.54 -6.43 5.72
CA GLN A 39 -4.50 -7.52 5.98
C GLN A 39 -5.30 -7.93 4.74
N SER A 40 -5.32 -7.05 3.74
CA SER A 40 -5.89 -7.30 2.42
C SER A 40 -5.25 -6.34 1.43
N TYR A 41 -5.40 -6.60 0.14
CA TYR A 41 -4.85 -5.75 -0.91
C TYR A 41 -5.98 -5.17 -1.78
N PRO A 42 -5.83 -3.94 -2.30
CA PRO A 42 -6.72 -3.45 -3.34
C PRO A 42 -6.55 -4.32 -4.59
N ASN A 43 -7.60 -4.44 -5.40
CA ASN A 43 -7.49 -5.11 -6.69
C ASN A 43 -6.66 -4.25 -7.67
N LEU A 44 -6.35 -4.80 -8.85
CA LEU A 44 -5.52 -4.11 -9.83
C LEU A 44 -6.11 -2.75 -10.27
N ASP A 45 -7.41 -2.70 -10.50
CA ASP A 45 -8.08 -1.47 -10.93
C ASP A 45 -7.99 -0.37 -9.86
N THR A 46 -8.28 -0.72 -8.60
CA THR A 46 -8.14 0.18 -7.46
C THR A 46 -6.68 0.59 -7.23
N LEU A 47 -5.71 -0.30 -7.44
CA LEU A 47 -4.28 0.05 -7.36
C LEU A 47 -3.91 1.09 -8.42
N VAL A 48 -4.39 0.92 -9.65
CA VAL A 48 -4.19 1.89 -10.73
C VAL A 48 -4.82 3.24 -10.37
N GLU A 49 -6.06 3.26 -9.88
CA GLU A 49 -6.69 4.49 -9.42
C GLU A 49 -5.93 5.16 -8.27
N LEU A 50 -5.44 4.39 -7.30
CA LEU A 50 -4.64 4.89 -6.19
C LEU A 50 -3.33 5.50 -6.67
N SER A 51 -2.68 4.88 -7.66
CA SER A 51 -1.43 5.40 -8.25
C SER A 51 -1.63 6.77 -8.89
N PHE A 52 -2.69 6.94 -9.68
CA PHE A 52 -3.06 8.25 -10.24
C PHE A 52 -3.48 9.24 -9.17
N PHE A 53 -4.23 8.80 -8.17
CA PHE A 53 -4.70 9.69 -7.12
C PHE A 53 -3.56 10.18 -6.23
N PHE A 54 -2.59 9.35 -5.89
CA PHE A 54 -1.50 9.69 -4.97
C PHE A 54 -0.17 10.03 -5.65
N ASP A 55 -0.09 9.91 -6.96
CA ASP A 55 1.09 10.17 -7.79
C ASP A 55 2.30 9.33 -7.34
N PHE A 56 2.08 8.02 -7.18
CA PHE A 56 3.15 7.04 -6.94
C PHE A 56 3.24 6.03 -8.08
N SER A 57 4.43 5.46 -8.30
CA SER A 57 4.60 4.43 -9.33
C SER A 57 4.21 3.04 -8.81
N LEU A 58 3.38 2.32 -9.56
CA LEU A 58 3.06 0.92 -9.27
C LEU A 58 4.29 0.01 -9.36
N ASP A 59 5.25 0.35 -10.23
CA ASP A 59 6.52 -0.38 -10.32
C ASP A 59 7.27 -0.40 -8.98
N GLU A 60 7.24 0.69 -8.23
CA GLU A 60 7.92 0.80 -6.93
C GLU A 60 7.25 -0.06 -5.85
N ILE A 61 5.94 -0.24 -5.97
CA ILE A 61 5.15 -1.08 -5.07
C ILE A 61 5.35 -2.56 -5.35
N LEU A 62 5.36 -2.93 -6.63
CA LEU A 62 5.42 -4.32 -7.08
C LEU A 62 6.84 -4.89 -7.06
N LYS A 63 7.86 -4.10 -7.42
CA LYS A 63 9.26 -4.55 -7.44
C LYS A 63 9.87 -4.71 -6.04
N GLY A 64 9.26 -4.13 -5.01
CA GLY A 64 9.75 -4.20 -3.64
C GLY A 64 9.66 -5.57 -2.97
N ASP A 65 8.97 -6.53 -3.60
CA ASP A 65 8.79 -7.90 -3.06
C ASP A 65 9.73 -8.94 -3.69
N ASP A 66 10.14 -8.75 -4.95
CA ASP A 66 10.98 -9.72 -5.66
C ASP A 66 12.48 -9.62 -5.31
N LEU A 67 12.89 -8.67 -4.46
CA LEU A 67 14.30 -8.42 -4.13
C LEU A 67 14.68 -8.62 -2.65
N GLU A 68 13.79 -9.16 -1.81
CA GLU A 68 14.17 -9.66 -0.48
C GLU A 68 14.21 -11.20 -0.45
N GLU A 69 14.91 -11.81 -1.42
CA GLU A 69 15.50 -13.14 -1.22
C GLU A 69 16.75 -13.02 -0.33
N ASN A 70 16.68 -13.63 0.85
CA ASN A 70 17.80 -14.14 1.64
C ASN A 70 18.93 -13.16 2.00
N LYS A 71 18.78 -12.48 3.15
CA LYS A 71 19.89 -12.42 4.11
C LYS A 71 19.69 -13.51 5.14
N GLU A 72 19.98 -14.76 4.74
CA GLU A 72 20.24 -15.83 5.69
C GLU A 72 21.42 -15.41 6.60
N ASP A 73 21.23 -15.65 7.89
CA ASP A 73 22.24 -15.55 8.93
C ASP A 73 23.48 -16.39 8.58
N GLY A 74 24.50 -15.75 8.02
CA GLY A 74 25.86 -16.27 7.99
C GLY A 74 26.55 -16.10 9.34
N LYS A 75 25.99 -16.68 10.43
CA LYS A 75 26.84 -17.11 11.55
C LYS A 75 27.46 -18.43 11.13
N SER A 76 28.65 -18.34 10.54
CA SER A 76 29.56 -19.47 10.44
C SER A 76 30.75 -19.21 11.37
N GLU A 77 31.13 -20.28 12.03
CA GLU A 77 32.00 -20.48 13.19
C GLU A 77 33.35 -19.74 13.20
#